data_AF-A0A9V1GM49-F1
#
_entry.id   AF-A0A9V1GM49-F1
#
_cell.length_a   1.000
_cell.length_b   1.000
_cell.length_c   1.000
_cell.angle_alpha   90.00
_cell.angle_beta   90.00
_cell.angle_gamma   90.00
#
_symmetry.space_group_name_H-M   'P 1'
#
loop_
_entity.id
_entity.type
_entity.pdbx_description
1 polymer ?
#
loop_
_entity_poly.entity_id
_entity_poly.type
_entity_poly.pdbx_seq_one_letter_code
_entity_poly.pdbx_strand_id
1 'polypeptide(L)'
;MNEQSEKSVTQEGHTGQSSPEKDCQIGQKQLQQIERQLKCLAFQNPGPQVADFNPETRQQKKKARMSKMNEYFSVKYKVRKKYDKSGRLICNDADLCDCLEKNCLGCFYPCPKCNSNKCGPECRCNRRWVYDAIVTESGEVVSTLPYPVPD
;
A
#
# COMPACT_ATOMS: atom_id res chain seq x y z
N MET A 1 -46.84 -6.67 -64.52
CA MET A 1 -48.21 -6.34 -64.98
C MET A 1 -49.04 -6.17 -63.74
N ASN A 2 -49.79 -5.05 -63.69
CA ASN A 2 -50.78 -4.65 -62.70
C ASN A 2 -50.29 -4.38 -61.28
N GLU A 3 -50.80 -3.41 -60.53
CA GLU A 3 -51.61 -2.18 -60.70
C GLU A 3 -51.67 -1.70 -59.21
N GLN A 4 -51.29 -0.47 -58.84
CA GLN A 4 -52.21 0.66 -58.59
C GLN A 4 -53.60 0.21 -58.08
N SER A 5 -54.22 0.77 -57.05
CA SER A 5 -54.11 2.07 -56.42
C SER A 5 -55.19 2.08 -55.33
N GLU A 6 -55.04 2.93 -54.30
CA GLU A 6 -56.13 3.75 -53.73
C GLU A 6 -57.32 3.05 -53.03
N LYS A 7 -58.04 3.61 -52.05
CA LYS A 7 -57.95 4.76 -51.14
C LYS A 7 -59.24 4.68 -50.32
N SER A 8 -59.19 5.22 -49.10
CA SER A 8 -60.28 5.94 -48.41
C SER A 8 -61.57 5.23 -47.92
N VAL A 9 -61.93 5.62 -46.68
CA VAL A 9 -63.28 6.01 -46.20
C VAL A 9 -64.22 4.83 -45.86
N THR A 10 -64.95 4.72 -44.74
CA THR A 10 -65.29 5.58 -43.58
C THR A 10 -66.26 4.79 -42.66
N GLN A 11 -66.42 5.22 -41.38
CA GLN A 11 -67.59 4.99 -40.47
C GLN A 11 -67.81 3.55 -39.90
N GLU A 12 -68.34 3.27 -38.69
CA GLU A 12 -68.76 3.95 -37.45
C GLU A 12 -68.85 2.92 -36.30
N GLY A 13 -68.80 3.39 -35.05
CA GLY A 13 -69.44 2.76 -33.89
C GLY A 13 -68.58 1.76 -33.09
N HIS A 14 -68.61 1.68 -31.76
CA HIS A 14 -69.37 2.39 -30.75
C HIS A 14 -68.74 2.05 -29.36
N THR A 15 -68.68 3.06 -28.49
CA THR A 15 -68.72 3.02 -27.01
C THR A 15 -67.79 2.08 -26.23
N GLY A 16 -66.87 2.69 -25.47
CA GLY A 16 -66.24 2.08 -24.31
C GLY A 16 -65.61 3.15 -23.42
N GLN A 17 -66.33 3.55 -22.39
CA GLN A 17 -65.94 4.55 -21.39
C GLN A 17 -64.60 4.20 -20.73
N SER A 18 -63.68 5.17 -20.58
CA SER A 18 -62.67 5.10 -19.51
C SER A 18 -62.27 6.49 -19.00
N SER A 19 -62.18 6.56 -17.67
CA SER A 19 -62.05 7.72 -16.77
C SER A 19 -60.80 8.61 -17.01
N PRO A 20 -60.87 9.94 -16.80
CA PRO A 20 -59.78 10.90 -17.06
C PRO A 20 -58.63 10.86 -16.03
N GLU A 21 -58.70 9.99 -15.02
CA GLU A 21 -57.79 10.03 -13.87
C GLU A 21 -56.39 9.43 -14.14
N LYS A 22 -56.21 8.68 -15.23
CA LYS A 22 -54.94 8.01 -15.52
C LYS A 22 -53.92 8.89 -16.26
N ASP A 23 -54.35 9.94 -16.96
CA ASP A 23 -53.44 10.79 -17.75
C ASP A 23 -52.57 11.71 -16.86
N CYS A 24 -53.15 12.19 -15.75
CA CYS A 24 -52.49 13.17 -14.88
C CYS A 24 -51.28 12.59 -14.11
N GLN A 25 -51.34 11.30 -13.74
CA GLN A 25 -50.24 10.62 -13.04
C GLN A 25 -49.08 10.24 -13.97
N ILE A 26 -49.37 9.96 -15.24
CA ILE A 26 -48.37 9.62 -16.27
C ILE A 26 -47.56 10.88 -16.61
N GLY A 27 -48.24 12.01 -16.80
CA GLY A 27 -47.60 13.31 -17.05
C GLY A 27 -46.67 13.74 -15.91
N GLN A 28 -47.07 13.55 -14.65
CA GLN A 28 -46.23 13.90 -13.49
C GLN A 28 -44.95 13.06 -13.39
N LYS A 29 -45.04 11.75 -13.61
CA LYS A 29 -43.85 10.86 -13.62
C LYS A 29 -42.94 11.16 -14.80
N GLN A 30 -43.51 11.46 -15.96
CA GLN A 30 -42.76 11.81 -17.15
C GLN A 30 -42.05 13.17 -17.00
N LEU A 31 -42.70 14.16 -16.37
CA LEU A 31 -42.09 15.45 -16.03
C LEU A 31 -40.94 15.28 -15.02
N GLN A 32 -41.12 14.48 -13.98
CA GLN A 32 -40.03 14.17 -13.03
C GLN A 32 -38.85 13.45 -13.70
N GLN A 33 -39.13 12.56 -14.66
CA GLN A 33 -38.10 11.88 -15.44
C GLN A 33 -37.34 12.85 -16.35
N ILE A 34 -38.06 13.78 -17.00
CA ILE A 34 -37.46 14.83 -17.84
C ILE A 34 -36.62 15.78 -16.99
N GLU A 35 -37.10 16.25 -15.84
CA GLU A 35 -36.31 17.08 -14.93
C GLU A 35 -35.03 16.39 -14.47
N ARG A 36 -35.11 15.09 -14.15
CA ARG A 36 -33.93 14.29 -13.78
C ARG A 36 -32.94 14.18 -14.93
N GLN A 37 -33.41 13.98 -16.16
CA GLN A 37 -32.57 13.94 -17.35
C GLN A 37 -31.94 15.31 -17.64
N LEU A 38 -32.71 16.40 -17.56
CA LEU A 38 -32.21 17.77 -17.70
C LEU A 38 -31.15 18.09 -16.64
N LYS A 39 -31.32 17.61 -15.41
CA LYS A 39 -30.33 17.77 -14.33
C LYS A 39 -29.03 17.00 -14.56
N CYS A 40 -29.09 15.85 -15.24
CA CYS A 40 -27.90 15.08 -15.66
C CYS A 40 -27.22 15.66 -16.90
N LEU A 41 -27.97 16.34 -17.77
CA LEU A 41 -27.45 17.06 -18.93
C LEU A 41 -26.93 18.45 -18.58
N ALA A 42 -27.35 19.00 -17.43
CA ALA A 42 -26.87 20.27 -16.92
C ALA A 42 -25.36 20.17 -16.69
N PHE A 43 -24.60 20.92 -17.48
CA PHE A 43 -23.18 21.13 -17.25
C PHE A 43 -23.02 21.83 -15.90
N GLN A 44 -22.75 21.04 -14.85
CA GLN A 44 -22.21 21.57 -13.61
C GLN A 44 -20.78 21.94 -13.92
N ASN A 45 -20.58 23.19 -14.36
CA ASN A 45 -19.27 23.80 -14.38
C ASN A 45 -18.72 23.59 -12.96
N PRO A 46 -17.67 22.79 -12.76
CA PRO A 46 -17.19 22.45 -11.43
C PRO A 46 -16.76 23.69 -10.63
N GLY A 47 -16.82 24.89 -11.22
CA GLY A 47 -16.09 26.05 -10.76
C GLY A 47 -14.61 25.72 -10.86
N PRO A 48 -13.73 26.59 -10.38
CA PRO A 48 -12.32 26.30 -10.44
C PRO A 48 -12.00 25.33 -9.29
N GLN A 49 -12.44 24.07 -9.39
CA GLN A 49 -11.96 22.95 -8.58
C GLN A 49 -10.46 22.69 -8.79
N VAL A 50 -9.86 23.43 -9.73
CA VAL A 50 -8.42 23.58 -9.96
C VAL A 50 -7.90 25.02 -9.74
N ALA A 51 -8.70 26.00 -9.29
CA ALA A 51 -8.18 27.35 -8.95
C ALA A 51 -7.10 27.24 -7.88
N ASP A 52 -7.38 26.42 -6.87
CA ASP A 52 -6.50 26.22 -5.74
C ASP A 52 -5.59 25.00 -5.95
N PHE A 53 -5.42 24.55 -7.21
CA PHE A 53 -4.47 23.51 -7.55
C PHE A 53 -3.05 24.05 -7.40
N ASN A 54 -2.56 24.01 -6.16
CA ASN A 54 -1.18 24.31 -5.84
C ASN A 54 -0.37 22.99 -5.77
N PRO A 55 0.43 22.66 -6.79
CA PRO A 55 1.22 21.42 -6.82
C PRO A 55 2.22 21.36 -5.65
N GLU A 56 2.73 22.50 -5.19
CA GLU A 56 3.64 22.56 -4.03
C GLU A 56 2.93 22.19 -2.74
N THR A 57 1.74 22.73 -2.49
CA THR A 57 0.94 22.40 -1.30
C THR A 57 0.58 20.92 -1.28
N ARG A 58 0.25 20.33 -2.44
CA ARG A 58 0.00 18.89 -2.56
C ARG A 58 1.26 18.07 -2.26
N GLN A 59 2.41 18.49 -2.78
CA GLN A 59 3.69 17.81 -2.51
C GLN A 59 4.07 17.91 -1.03
N GLN A 60 3.89 19.07 -0.40
CA GLN A 60 4.13 19.27 1.03
C GLN A 60 3.19 18.41 1.89
N LYS A 61 1.89 18.37 1.58
CA LYS A 61 0.93 17.49 2.28
C LYS A 61 1.30 16.01 2.11
N LYS A 62 1.76 15.59 0.92
CA LYS A 62 2.26 14.23 0.69
C LYS A 62 3.52 13.96 1.53
N LYS A 63 4.51 14.85 1.53
CA LYS A 63 5.73 14.74 2.34
C LYS A 63 5.39 14.64 3.84
N ALA A 64 4.50 15.48 4.35
CA ALA A 64 4.07 15.45 5.76
C ALA A 64 3.38 14.14 6.14
N ARG A 65 2.50 13.60 5.29
CA ARG A 65 1.86 12.30 5.50
C ARG A 65 2.88 11.16 5.50
N MET A 66 3.80 11.15 4.54
CA MET A 66 4.87 10.15 4.47
C MET A 66 5.80 10.23 5.70
N SER A 67 6.10 11.44 6.18
CA SER A 67 6.90 11.64 7.40
C SER A 67 6.20 11.09 8.64
N LYS A 68 4.90 11.35 8.83
CA LYS A 68 4.13 10.80 9.96
C LYS A 68 4.05 9.27 9.93
N MET A 69 3.89 8.67 8.75
CA MET A 69 3.98 7.22 8.60
C MET A 69 5.38 6.74 8.98
N ASN A 70 6.44 7.35 8.41
CA ASN A 70 7.80 6.95 8.72
C ASN A 70 8.10 7.06 10.21
N GLU A 71 7.70 8.13 10.88
CA GLU A 71 7.82 8.32 12.34
C GLU A 71 7.13 7.19 13.12
N TYR A 72 5.85 6.90 12.83
CA TYR A 72 5.10 5.83 13.49
C TYR A 72 5.76 4.45 13.33
N PHE A 73 6.22 4.12 12.12
CA PHE A 73 6.90 2.84 11.85
C PHE A 73 8.33 2.80 12.39
N SER A 74 9.02 3.94 12.44
CA SER A 74 10.42 4.02 12.85
C SER A 74 10.61 4.07 14.37
N VAL A 75 9.58 4.41 15.15
CA VAL A 75 9.64 4.30 16.63
C VAL A 75 9.28 2.88 17.09
N LYS A 76 8.29 2.22 16.47
CA LYS A 76 7.81 0.89 16.92
C LYS A 76 8.65 -0.32 16.47
N TYR A 77 9.45 -0.21 15.40
CA TYR A 77 10.13 -1.38 14.79
C TYR A 77 11.62 -1.22 14.48
N LYS A 78 12.30 -0.24 15.09
CA LYS A 78 13.76 -0.16 14.99
C LYS A 78 14.40 -1.22 15.89
N VAL A 79 14.29 -2.51 15.54
CA VAL A 79 15.32 -3.48 15.96
C VAL A 79 16.60 -2.97 15.33
N ARG A 80 17.43 -2.35 16.18
CA ARG A 80 18.68 -1.74 15.75
C ARG A 80 19.57 -2.85 15.20
N LYS A 81 20.26 -2.54 14.11
CA LYS A 81 21.32 -3.43 13.64
C LYS A 81 22.34 -3.57 14.77
N LYS A 82 22.85 -4.78 14.98
CA LYS A 82 23.93 -5.06 15.92
C LYS A 82 25.27 -4.95 15.24
N TYR A 83 25.30 -5.21 13.93
CA TYR A 83 26.48 -5.12 13.09
C TYR A 83 26.33 -4.05 12.00
N ASP A 84 27.45 -3.41 11.67
CA ASP A 84 27.55 -2.41 10.62
C ASP A 84 27.64 -3.06 9.22
N LYS A 85 27.88 -2.24 8.18
CA LYS A 85 28.05 -2.73 6.80
C LYS A 85 29.29 -3.59 6.58
N SER A 86 30.32 -3.47 7.42
CA SER A 86 31.57 -4.24 7.33
C SER A 86 31.54 -5.53 8.17
N GLY A 87 30.49 -5.74 8.96
CA GLY A 87 30.35 -6.90 9.85
C GLY A 87 30.98 -6.69 11.23
N ARG A 88 31.24 -5.44 11.63
CA ARG A 88 31.71 -5.05 12.97
C ARG A 88 30.55 -4.69 13.89
N LEU A 89 30.68 -4.97 15.18
CA LEU A 89 29.69 -4.62 16.18
C LEU A 89 29.53 -3.10 16.29
N ILE A 90 28.30 -2.61 16.28
CA ILE A 90 28.01 -1.16 16.31
C ILE A 90 28.28 -0.54 17.70
N CYS A 91 28.20 -1.32 18.77
CA CYS A 91 28.37 -0.78 20.13
C CYS A 91 29.83 -0.43 20.47
N ASN A 92 30.80 -1.07 19.84
CA ASN A 92 32.22 -0.95 20.20
C ASN A 92 33.19 -1.13 19.00
N ASP A 93 32.69 -1.16 17.77
CA ASP A 93 33.45 -1.36 16.52
C ASP A 93 34.29 -2.65 16.44
N ALA A 94 34.04 -3.62 17.34
CA ALA A 94 34.78 -4.87 17.40
C ALA A 94 34.42 -5.79 16.22
N ASP A 95 35.44 -6.34 15.56
CA ASP A 95 35.29 -7.34 14.50
C ASP A 95 35.23 -8.76 15.09
N LEU A 96 34.16 -9.02 15.86
CA LEU A 96 33.92 -10.28 16.56
C LEU A 96 33.39 -11.35 15.60
N CYS A 97 34.10 -12.47 15.50
CA CYS A 97 33.66 -13.64 14.74
C CYS A 97 32.41 -14.28 15.37
N ASP A 98 31.57 -14.95 14.57
CA ASP A 98 30.40 -15.67 15.08
C ASP A 98 30.74 -16.85 16.01
N CYS A 99 32.01 -17.24 16.12
CA CYS A 99 32.47 -18.19 17.14
C CYS A 99 32.67 -17.55 18.53
N LEU A 100 32.44 -16.24 18.66
CA LEU A 100 32.54 -15.43 19.89
C LEU A 100 33.94 -15.32 20.51
N GLU A 101 34.98 -15.86 19.86
CA GLU A 101 36.37 -15.75 20.29
C GLU A 101 36.98 -14.39 19.90
N LYS A 102 37.60 -13.69 20.86
CA LYS A 102 38.06 -12.30 20.73
C LYS A 102 39.16 -12.14 19.68
N ASN A 103 40.09 -13.07 19.66
CA ASN A 103 41.28 -13.02 18.80
C ASN A 103 41.16 -13.92 17.56
N CYS A 104 39.94 -14.33 17.21
CA CYS A 104 39.72 -15.17 16.04
C CYS A 104 40.08 -14.42 14.76
N LEU A 105 40.97 -15.02 13.95
CA LEU A 105 41.32 -14.52 12.62
C LEU A 105 40.23 -14.85 11.57
N GLY A 106 39.35 -15.80 11.89
CA GLY A 106 38.29 -16.32 11.04
C GLY A 106 38.35 -17.84 11.02
N CYS A 107 37.29 -18.50 11.51
CA CYS A 107 37.19 -19.96 11.62
C CYS A 107 36.15 -20.56 10.67
N PHE A 108 35.41 -19.73 9.94
CA PHE A 108 34.41 -20.17 8.98
C PHE A 108 34.93 -20.07 7.55
N TYR A 109 34.27 -20.78 6.64
CA TYR A 109 34.51 -20.61 5.22
C TYR A 109 34.21 -19.17 4.76
N PRO A 110 34.87 -18.69 3.68
CA PRO A 110 34.64 -17.35 3.17
C PRO A 110 33.17 -17.08 2.90
N CYS A 111 32.64 -16.01 3.50
CA CYS A 111 31.25 -15.64 3.34
C CYS A 111 30.94 -15.28 1.87
N PRO A 112 29.91 -15.86 1.24
CA PRO A 112 29.57 -15.55 -0.15
C PRO A 112 29.09 -14.10 -0.37
N LYS A 113 28.72 -13.37 0.70
CA LYS A 113 28.23 -11.98 0.61
C LYS A 113 29.32 -10.93 0.81
N CYS A 114 30.27 -11.16 1.72
CA CYS A 114 31.28 -10.17 2.10
C CYS A 114 32.73 -10.70 2.07
N ASN A 115 32.91 -11.97 1.69
CA ASN A 115 34.20 -12.67 1.63
C ASN A 115 34.98 -12.76 2.96
N SER A 116 34.34 -12.41 4.08
CA SER A 116 34.93 -12.55 5.42
C SER A 116 34.86 -14.00 5.90
N ASN A 117 35.92 -14.47 6.56
CA ASN A 117 36.00 -15.80 7.19
C ASN A 117 35.45 -15.80 8.64
N LYS A 118 34.81 -14.70 9.06
CA LYS A 118 34.29 -14.50 10.41
C LYS A 118 32.76 -14.57 10.50
N CYS A 119 32.09 -14.73 9.36
CA CYS A 119 30.65 -14.96 9.33
C CYS A 119 30.38 -16.45 9.47
N GLY A 120 29.42 -16.82 10.30
CA GLY A 120 28.85 -18.15 10.37
C GLY A 120 27.86 -18.41 9.22
N PRO A 121 26.77 -19.13 9.47
CA PRO A 121 25.78 -19.47 8.44
C PRO A 121 25.14 -18.24 7.77
N GLU A 122 24.94 -17.16 8.54
CA GLU A 122 24.45 -15.89 8.03
C GLU A 122 25.57 -14.84 8.01
N CYS A 123 25.53 -13.92 7.05
CA CYS A 123 26.52 -12.82 6.98
C CYS A 123 26.35 -11.84 8.17
N ARG A 124 27.46 -11.35 8.73
CA ARG A 124 27.46 -10.34 9.81
C ARG A 124 27.05 -8.96 9.31
N CYS A 125 27.31 -8.62 8.05
CA CYS A 125 27.03 -7.29 7.51
C CYS A 125 25.54 -6.90 7.67
N ASN A 126 25.28 -5.79 8.35
CA ASN A 126 23.97 -5.22 8.65
C ASN A 126 23.03 -6.13 9.46
N ARG A 127 23.56 -7.16 10.12
CA ARG A 127 22.76 -8.11 10.90
C ARG A 127 22.17 -7.45 12.15
N ARG A 128 20.96 -7.89 12.54
CA ARG A 128 20.16 -7.31 13.64
C ARG A 128 20.22 -8.11 14.94
N TRP A 129 21.03 -9.16 14.99
CA TRP A 129 21.19 -10.04 16.14
C TRP A 129 22.66 -10.42 16.30
N VAL A 130 23.02 -10.92 17.47
CA VAL A 130 24.32 -11.50 17.82
C VAL A 130 24.07 -12.81 18.57
N TYR A 131 25.02 -13.76 18.52
CA TYR A 131 24.95 -14.94 19.39
C TYR A 131 25.32 -14.53 20.82
N ASP A 132 24.52 -14.93 21.79
CA ASP A 132 24.81 -14.69 23.22
C ASP A 132 25.81 -15.71 23.77
N ALA A 133 25.63 -16.98 23.42
CA ALA A 133 26.50 -18.08 23.80
C ALA A 133 26.42 -19.23 22.80
N ILE A 134 27.48 -20.04 22.77
CA ILE A 134 27.55 -21.34 22.08
C ILE A 134 27.53 -22.40 23.17
N VAL A 135 26.60 -23.34 23.07
CA VAL A 135 26.33 -24.35 24.08
C VAL A 135 26.36 -25.73 23.43
N THR A 136 26.87 -26.73 24.12
CA THR A 136 26.83 -28.14 23.67
C THR A 136 25.42 -28.73 23.84
N GLU A 137 25.20 -29.91 23.25
CA GLU A 137 23.95 -30.67 23.42
C GLU A 137 23.69 -31.03 24.90
N SER A 138 24.74 -31.22 25.69
CA SER A 138 24.70 -31.46 27.14
C SER A 138 24.45 -30.19 27.97
N GLY A 139 24.38 -29.00 27.34
CA GLY A 139 24.13 -27.73 28.03
C GLY A 139 25.38 -27.03 28.57
N GLU A 140 26.58 -27.50 28.22
CA GLU A 140 27.83 -26.87 28.63
C GLU A 140 28.15 -25.67 27.74
N VAL A 141 28.51 -24.54 28.35
CA VAL A 141 28.81 -23.31 27.61
C VAL A 141 30.23 -23.36 27.06
N VAL A 142 30.35 -23.41 25.73
CA VAL A 142 31.63 -23.45 25.00
C VAL A 142 32.23 -22.06 24.87
N SER A 143 31.39 -21.07 24.55
CA SER A 143 31.82 -19.69 24.33
C SER A 143 30.68 -18.73 24.63
N THR A 144 31.01 -17.54 25.14
CA THR A 144 30.02 -16.50 25.48
C THR A 144 30.40 -15.19 24.83
N LEU A 145 29.40 -14.37 24.56
CA LEU A 145 29.57 -13.04 24.01
C LEU A 145 30.52 -12.22 24.92
N PRO A 146 31.68 -11.80 24.43
CA PRO A 146 32.69 -11.15 25.27
C PRO A 146 32.38 -9.69 25.62
N TYR A 147 31.31 -9.12 25.08
CA TYR A 147 30.95 -7.71 25.22
C TYR A 147 29.49 -7.56 25.61
N PRO A 148 29.13 -6.58 26.46
CA PRO A 148 27.74 -6.21 26.66
C PRO A 148 27.22 -5.52 25.38
N VAL A 149 26.24 -6.14 24.71
CA VAL A 149 25.61 -5.58 23.51
C VAL A 149 24.21 -5.07 23.89
N PRO A 150 23.92 -3.76 23.75
CA PRO A 150 22.61 -3.20 24.06
C PRO A 150 21.52 -3.73 23.13
N ASP A 151 20.30 -3.86 23.63
CA ASP A 151 19.11 -4.30 22.89
C ASP A 151 18.65 -3.35 21.77
#